data_AF-A0A7S3MUX5-F1
#
_entry.id   AF-A0A7S3MUX5-F1
#
_cell.length_a   1.000
_cell.length_b   1.000
_cell.length_c   1.000
_cell.angle_alpha   90.00
_cell.angle_beta   90.00
_cell.angle_gamma   90.00
#
_symmetry.space_group_name_H-M   'P 1'
#
loop_
_entity.id
_entity.type
_entity.pdbx_description
1 polymer ?
#
loop_
_entity_poly.entity_id
_entity_poly.type
_entity_poly.pdbx_seq_one_letter_code
_entity_poly.pdbx_strand_id
1 'polypeptide(L)'
;MVSSVNIGKNVSIGVRCNIHSCIIDDDCVIGDNVVIQQGARLERGCQILPNSVVKAGALIPAGQVWGGADTVRYVRDLSEEELLQNYTNSYKNGATSHDPSKVWPHEFDETPLGEGEQSLEEYAYQTYFGLNSK
;
A
#
# COMPACT_ATOMS: atom_id res chain seq x y z
N MET A 1 20.46 3.53 -19.48
CA MET A 1 19.09 3.18 -19.04
C MET A 1 18.97 3.60 -17.59
N VAL A 2 17.98 4.43 -17.26
CA VAL A 2 17.69 4.80 -15.87
C VAL A 2 16.74 3.75 -15.29
N SER A 3 17.18 3.03 -14.26
CA SER A 3 16.33 2.18 -13.44
C SER A 3 15.61 3.07 -12.43
N SER A 4 14.31 3.25 -12.59
CA SER A 4 13.46 4.00 -11.65
C SER A 4 12.50 3.06 -10.94
N VAL A 5 12.30 3.27 -9.65
CA VAL A 5 11.22 2.66 -8.88
C VAL A 5 10.20 3.75 -8.63
N ASN A 6 8.96 3.54 -9.07
CA ASN A 6 7.85 4.45 -8.79
C ASN A 6 6.96 3.84 -7.71
N ILE A 7 6.75 4.58 -6.63
CA ILE A 7 5.93 4.17 -5.49
C ILE A 7 4.86 5.24 -5.31
N GLY A 8 3.60 4.83 -5.39
CA GLY A 8 2.43 5.68 -5.21
C GLY A 8 2.23 6.11 -3.76
N LYS A 9 1.06 6.68 -3.49
CA LYS A 9 0.65 7.14 -2.16
C LYS A 9 0.18 5.97 -1.31
N ASN A 10 0.34 6.08 0.01
CA ASN A 10 -0.21 5.14 0.99
C ASN A 10 0.21 3.68 0.80
N VAL A 11 1.36 3.47 0.16
CA VAL A 11 1.91 2.13 -0.06
C VAL A 11 2.54 1.64 1.24
N SER A 12 2.12 0.47 1.70
CA SER A 12 2.71 -0.20 2.86
C SER A 12 3.71 -1.24 2.39
N ILE A 13 4.99 -1.11 2.78
CA ILE A 13 6.06 -2.03 2.39
C ILE A 13 6.58 -2.76 3.63
N GLY A 14 6.45 -4.09 3.63
CA GLY A 14 6.93 -4.96 4.69
C GLY A 14 8.45 -4.99 4.85
N VAL A 15 8.89 -5.68 5.89
CA VAL A 15 10.30 -5.75 6.28
C VAL A 15 11.08 -6.65 5.31
N ARG A 16 12.31 -6.26 4.96
CA ARG A 16 13.24 -7.00 4.06
C ARG A 16 12.71 -7.22 2.63
N CYS A 17 11.93 -6.29 2.09
CA CYS A 17 11.55 -6.34 0.68
C CYS A 17 12.73 -5.98 -0.25
N ASN A 18 12.81 -6.63 -1.41
CA ASN A 18 13.72 -6.27 -2.50
C ASN A 18 12.88 -5.73 -3.66
N ILE A 19 13.12 -4.47 -4.05
CA ILE A 19 12.32 -3.77 -5.05
C ILE A 19 13.26 -3.22 -6.12
N HIS A 20 13.05 -3.61 -7.38
CA HIS A 20 13.94 -3.22 -8.46
C HIS A 20 13.17 -2.86 -9.73
N SER A 21 13.34 -1.61 -10.20
CA SER A 21 12.82 -1.09 -11.48
C SER A 21 11.35 -1.42 -11.76
N CYS A 22 10.46 -1.14 -10.81
CA CYS A 22 9.03 -1.47 -10.89
C CYS A 22 8.14 -0.25 -10.66
N ILE A 23 6.86 -0.41 -10.97
CA ILE A 23 5.81 0.59 -10.69
C ILE A 23 4.86 -0.03 -9.66
N ILE A 24 4.68 0.66 -8.54
CA ILE A 24 3.73 0.34 -7.49
C ILE A 24 2.77 1.50 -7.40
N ASP A 25 1.51 1.30 -7.78
CA ASP A 25 0.46 2.32 -7.71
C ASP A 25 0.01 2.56 -6.26
N ASP A 26 -0.94 3.49 -6.09
CA ASP A 26 -1.43 3.90 -4.77
C ASP A 26 -2.05 2.73 -3.98
N ASP A 27 -1.97 2.84 -2.65
CA ASP A 27 -2.69 2.00 -1.68
C ASP A 27 -2.34 0.50 -1.75
N CYS A 28 -1.21 0.17 -2.36
CA CYS A 28 -0.71 -1.20 -2.41
C CYS A 28 -0.16 -1.66 -1.06
N VAL A 29 -0.35 -2.93 -0.74
CA VAL A 29 0.20 -3.56 0.47
C VAL A 29 1.17 -4.67 0.09
N ILE A 30 2.45 -4.47 0.40
CA ILE A 30 3.51 -5.43 0.15
C ILE A 30 3.88 -6.12 1.47
N GLY A 31 3.68 -7.43 1.55
CA GLY A 31 4.05 -8.23 2.71
C GLY A 31 5.56 -8.32 2.95
N ASP A 32 5.94 -8.95 4.05
CA ASP A 32 7.36 -9.09 4.43
C ASP A 32 8.13 -10.02 3.49
N ASN A 33 9.43 -9.77 3.33
CA ASN A 33 10.34 -10.61 2.56
C ASN A 33 9.87 -10.85 1.12
N VAL A 34 9.28 -9.83 0.49
CA VAL A 34 8.82 -9.89 -0.90
C VAL A 34 9.92 -9.44 -1.85
N VAL A 35 10.02 -10.10 -3.00
CA VAL A 35 10.94 -9.72 -4.09
C VAL A 35 10.16 -9.27 -5.30
N ILE A 36 10.36 -8.02 -5.73
CA ILE A 36 9.73 -7.43 -6.92
C ILE A 36 10.81 -7.17 -7.98
N GLN A 37 10.70 -7.90 -9.09
CA GLN A 37 11.64 -7.82 -10.20
C GLN A 37 11.29 -6.72 -11.20
N GLN A 38 12.26 -6.43 -12.10
CA GLN A 38 12.18 -5.35 -13.07
C GLN A 38 10.96 -5.42 -13.99
N GLY A 39 10.38 -4.27 -14.28
CA GLY A 39 9.22 -4.14 -15.17
C GLY A 39 7.92 -4.68 -14.56
N ALA A 40 7.91 -5.12 -13.30
CA ALA A 40 6.68 -5.44 -12.62
C ALA A 40 5.81 -4.19 -12.43
N ARG A 41 4.50 -4.36 -12.60
CA ARG A 41 3.50 -3.32 -12.34
C ARG A 41 2.46 -3.85 -11.37
N LEU A 42 2.34 -3.15 -10.26
CA LEU A 42 1.36 -3.40 -9.22
C LEU A 42 0.31 -2.29 -9.30
N GLU A 43 -0.91 -2.66 -9.66
CA GLU A 43 -2.02 -1.71 -9.77
C GLU A 43 -2.64 -1.38 -8.40
N ARG A 44 -3.43 -0.31 -8.36
CA ARG A 44 -3.99 0.28 -7.13
C ARG A 44 -4.65 -0.75 -6.22
N GLY A 45 -4.34 -0.67 -4.93
CA GLY A 45 -5.00 -1.48 -3.90
C GLY A 45 -4.71 -2.99 -3.98
N CYS A 46 -3.70 -3.42 -4.74
CA CYS A 46 -3.29 -4.81 -4.75
C CYS A 46 -2.51 -5.18 -3.47
N GLN A 47 -2.53 -6.46 -3.13
CA GLN A 47 -1.86 -6.99 -1.95
C GLN A 47 -0.96 -8.16 -2.31
N ILE A 48 0.30 -8.10 -1.88
CA ILE A 48 1.26 -9.19 -2.04
C ILE A 48 1.49 -9.86 -0.69
N LEU A 49 1.28 -11.18 -0.62
CA LEU A 49 1.49 -11.95 0.60
C LEU A 49 2.99 -12.05 0.96
N PRO A 50 3.34 -12.23 2.23
CA PRO A 50 4.72 -12.40 2.66
C PRO A 50 5.44 -13.55 1.96
N ASN A 51 6.77 -13.46 1.85
CA ASN A 51 7.64 -14.44 1.20
C ASN A 51 7.29 -14.70 -0.28
N SER A 52 6.79 -13.68 -0.99
CA SER A 52 6.37 -13.82 -2.38
C SER A 52 7.37 -13.22 -3.37
N VAL A 53 7.43 -13.79 -4.58
CA VAL A 53 8.31 -13.31 -5.65
C VAL A 53 7.50 -12.90 -6.88
N VAL A 54 7.47 -11.59 -7.15
CA VAL A 54 6.88 -11.00 -8.35
C VAL A 54 7.94 -11.02 -9.46
N LYS A 55 7.69 -11.83 -10.49
CA LYS A 55 8.62 -12.01 -11.62
C LYS A 55 8.70 -10.75 -12.50
N ALA A 56 9.78 -10.65 -13.26
CA ALA A 56 10.00 -9.51 -14.15
C ALA A 56 8.87 -9.39 -15.19
N GLY A 57 8.37 -8.17 -15.39
CA GLY A 57 7.26 -7.89 -16.30
C GLY A 57 5.88 -8.37 -15.83
N ALA A 58 5.75 -8.87 -14.59
CA ALA A 58 4.46 -9.30 -14.07
C ALA A 58 3.52 -8.12 -13.85
N LEU A 59 2.25 -8.30 -14.22
CA LEU A 59 1.16 -7.37 -13.93
C LEU A 59 0.30 -7.94 -12.81
N ILE A 60 0.17 -7.20 -11.72
CA ILE A 60 -0.72 -7.52 -10.61
C ILE A 60 -1.94 -6.60 -10.71
N PRO A 61 -3.14 -7.14 -11.01
CA PRO A 61 -4.35 -6.33 -11.17
C PRO A 61 -4.79 -5.64 -9.87
N ALA A 62 -5.52 -4.55 -10.03
CA ALA A 62 -6.05 -3.75 -8.93
C ALA A 62 -6.96 -4.56 -8.00
N GLY A 63 -6.86 -4.32 -6.69
CA GLY A 63 -7.73 -4.96 -5.70
C GLY A 63 -7.58 -6.48 -5.57
N GLN A 64 -6.46 -7.07 -6.00
CA GLN A 64 -6.22 -8.51 -5.90
C GLN A 64 -5.14 -8.89 -4.90
N VAL A 65 -5.31 -10.06 -4.28
CA VAL A 65 -4.31 -10.70 -3.41
C VAL A 65 -3.51 -11.72 -4.21
N TRP A 66 -2.20 -11.56 -4.21
CA TRP A 66 -1.26 -12.43 -4.88
C TRP A 66 -0.22 -12.97 -3.92
N GLY A 67 0.17 -14.23 -4.09
CA GLY A 67 1.18 -14.84 -3.22
C GLY A 67 1.86 -16.06 -3.83
N GLY A 68 3.07 -16.35 -3.38
CA GLY A 68 3.80 -17.56 -3.77
C GLY A 68 5.31 -17.41 -3.74
N ALA A 69 6.00 -18.40 -3.16
CA ALA A 69 7.44 -18.39 -2.92
C ALA A 69 8.32 -18.45 -4.18
N ASP A 70 7.84 -19.04 -5.27
CA ASP A 70 8.60 -19.09 -6.55
C ASP A 70 8.09 -18.04 -7.55
N THR A 71 6.80 -18.12 -7.86
CA THR A 71 6.10 -17.13 -8.68
C THR A 71 4.79 -16.83 -7.99
N VAL A 72 4.49 -15.54 -7.83
CA VAL A 72 3.18 -15.09 -7.38
C VAL A 72 2.07 -15.71 -8.21
N ARG A 73 1.06 -16.21 -7.52
CA ARG A 73 -0.19 -16.68 -8.12
C ARG A 73 -1.34 -15.87 -7.52
N TYR A 74 -2.37 -15.70 -8.32
CA TYR A 74 -3.63 -15.17 -7.85
C TYR A 74 -4.17 -16.08 -6.73
N VAL A 75 -4.52 -15.46 -5.60
CA VAL A 75 -5.11 -16.15 -4.44
C VAL A 75 -6.60 -15.87 -4.39
N ARG A 76 -6.96 -14.59 -4.35
CA ARG A 76 -8.34 -14.09 -4.25
C ARG A 76 -8.40 -12.59 -4.53
N ASP A 77 -9.59 -12.06 -4.74
CA ASP A 77 -9.83 -10.61 -4.73
C ASP A 77 -9.90 -10.09 -3.27
N LEU A 78 -9.54 -8.82 -3.06
CA LEU A 78 -9.71 -8.14 -1.77
C LEU A 78 -11.18 -7.80 -1.56
N SER A 79 -11.65 -7.93 -0.32
CA SER A 79 -12.95 -7.38 0.04
C SER A 79 -12.87 -5.86 0.20
N GLU A 80 -14.03 -5.20 0.09
CA GLU A 80 -14.16 -3.76 0.32
C GLU A 80 -13.72 -3.35 1.73
N GLU A 81 -14.00 -4.17 2.73
CA GLU A 81 -13.60 -3.96 4.12
C GLU A 81 -12.08 -4.03 4.28
N GLU A 82 -11.42 -5.01 3.66
CA GLU A 82 -9.96 -5.15 3.70
C GLU A 82 -9.26 -3.97 3.01
N LEU A 83 -9.82 -3.47 1.92
CA LEU A 83 -9.28 -2.36 1.17
C LEU A 83 -9.37 -1.04 1.98
N LEU A 84 -10.50 -0.82 2.67
CA LEU A 84 -10.68 0.28 3.61
C LEU A 84 -9.72 0.16 4.82
N GLN A 85 -9.57 -1.05 5.35
CA GLN A 85 -8.68 -1.32 6.48
C GLN A 85 -7.22 -1.08 6.10
N ASN A 86 -6.79 -1.54 4.92
CA ASN A 86 -5.44 -1.32 4.39
C ASN A 86 -5.15 0.17 4.20
N TYR A 87 -6.10 0.92 3.67
CA TYR A 87 -5.99 2.37 3.56
C TYR A 87 -5.79 3.02 4.94
N THR A 88 -6.66 2.72 5.91
CA THR A 88 -6.58 3.25 7.27
C THR A 88 -5.26 2.89 7.96
N ASN A 89 -4.78 1.66 7.76
CA ASN A 89 -3.51 1.19 8.35
C ASN A 89 -2.29 1.91 7.78
N SER A 90 -2.33 2.36 6.52
CA SER A 90 -1.22 3.12 5.91
C SER A 90 -0.88 4.40 6.68
N TYR A 91 -1.87 5.04 7.32
CA TYR A 91 -1.67 6.25 8.13
C TYR A 91 -1.27 5.95 9.59
N LYS A 92 -1.58 4.74 10.10
CA LYS A 92 -1.28 4.35 11.48
C LYS A 92 0.15 3.81 11.65
N ASN A 93 0.70 3.19 10.60
CA ASN A 93 1.93 2.39 10.69
C ASN A 93 3.25 3.20 10.62
N GLY A 94 3.22 4.54 10.59
CA GLY A 94 4.42 5.39 10.55
C GLY A 94 4.84 6.04 11.88
N ALA A 95 3.94 6.15 12.87
CA ALA A 95 4.13 7.10 13.98
C ALA A 95 4.35 6.48 15.38
N THR A 96 4.01 5.20 15.60
CA THR A 96 3.91 4.65 16.96
C THR A 96 5.22 4.11 17.55
N SER A 97 6.26 3.91 16.75
CA SER A 97 7.57 3.39 17.19
C SER A 97 8.73 4.34 16.87
N HIS A 98 8.43 5.62 16.66
CA HIS A 98 9.42 6.62 16.28
C HIS A 98 9.94 7.38 17.51
N ASP A 99 11.27 7.50 17.61
CA ASP A 99 11.93 8.40 18.56
C ASP A 99 11.62 9.86 18.15
N PRO A 100 10.89 10.63 18.95
CA PRO A 100 10.46 11.99 18.60
C PRO A 100 11.64 12.95 18.37
N SER A 101 12.87 12.57 18.77
CA SER A 101 14.06 13.41 18.58
C SER A 101 14.64 13.40 17.17
N LYS A 102 14.16 12.55 16.24
CA LYS A 102 14.92 12.20 15.02
C LYS A 102 14.32 12.45 13.63
N VAL A 103 13.15 13.07 13.45
CA VAL A 103 12.80 13.60 12.11
C VAL A 103 11.78 14.74 12.10
N TRP A 104 11.97 15.62 11.09
CA TRP A 104 11.09 16.58 10.41
C TRP A 104 9.89 17.17 11.18
N PRO A 105 9.70 18.51 11.22
CA PRO A 105 8.94 19.25 12.25
C PRO A 105 7.41 19.19 12.13
N HIS A 106 6.84 18.06 11.76
CA HIS A 106 5.40 17.86 11.83
C HIS A 106 5.10 16.94 13.01
N GLU A 107 4.77 17.57 14.14
CA GLU A 107 4.13 16.89 15.26
C GLU A 107 2.82 16.26 14.76
N PHE A 108 2.58 15.01 15.12
CA PHE A 108 1.29 14.38 14.89
C PHE A 108 0.27 15.12 15.75
N ASP A 109 -0.68 15.80 15.10
CA ASP A 109 -1.70 16.57 15.79
C ASP A 109 -2.74 15.61 16.38
N GLU A 110 -2.69 15.39 17.69
CA GLU A 110 -3.64 14.58 18.45
C GLU A 110 -4.89 15.37 18.86
N THR A 111 -5.08 16.60 18.35
CA THR A 111 -6.32 17.33 18.65
C THR A 111 -7.54 16.53 18.20
N PRO A 112 -8.59 16.43 19.04
CA PRO A 112 -9.86 15.87 18.63
C PRO A 112 -10.37 16.60 17.39
N LEU A 113 -10.87 15.83 16.40
CA LEU A 113 -11.42 16.36 15.15
C LEU A 113 -12.28 17.61 15.41
N GLY A 114 -11.92 18.73 14.79
CA GLY A 114 -12.67 19.98 14.86
C GLY A 114 -14.03 19.85 14.15
N GLU A 115 -14.98 20.76 14.46
CA GLU A 115 -16.26 20.81 13.73
C GLU A 115 -16.02 20.99 12.22
N GLY A 116 -16.28 19.93 11.44
CA GLY A 116 -16.10 19.91 9.98
C GLY A 116 -14.91 19.06 9.48
N GLU A 117 -14.08 18.53 10.38
CA GLU A 117 -13.05 17.56 10.02
C GLU A 117 -13.64 16.15 9.93
N GLN A 118 -13.39 15.47 8.81
CA GLN A 118 -13.88 14.12 8.57
C GLN A 118 -12.90 13.10 9.13
N SER A 119 -13.42 12.00 9.67
CA SER A 119 -12.55 10.93 10.14
C SER A 119 -11.79 10.30 8.97
N LEU A 120 -10.62 9.70 9.25
CA LEU A 120 -9.86 8.99 8.22
C LEU A 120 -10.69 7.88 7.57
N GLU A 121 -11.55 7.21 8.35
CA GLU A 121 -12.47 6.20 7.84
C GLU A 121 -13.52 6.81 6.88
N GLU A 122 -14.07 7.98 7.19
CA GLU A 122 -15.03 8.69 6.32
C GLU A 122 -14.40 9.17 5.02
N TYR A 123 -13.19 9.73 5.07
CA TYR A 123 -12.45 10.16 3.89
C TYR A 123 -12.09 8.98 2.97
N ALA A 124 -11.64 7.87 3.57
CA ALA A 124 -11.32 6.65 2.86
C ALA A 124 -12.56 6.09 2.15
N TYR A 125 -13.70 6.07 2.85
CA TYR A 125 -14.96 5.61 2.29
C TYR A 125 -15.40 6.47 1.08
N GLN A 126 -15.31 7.80 1.17
CA GLN A 126 -15.62 8.69 0.05
C GLN A 126 -14.66 8.51 -1.13
N THR A 127 -13.37 8.31 -0.88
CA THR A 127 -12.37 8.17 -1.94
C THR A 127 -12.57 6.88 -2.75
N TYR A 128 -12.94 5.78 -2.08
CA TYR A 128 -13.12 4.48 -2.74
C TYR A 128 -14.53 4.22 -3.24
N PHE A 129 -15.54 4.66 -2.50
CA PHE A 129 -16.95 4.34 -2.80
C PHE A 129 -17.73 5.55 -3.33
N GLY A 130 -17.26 6.78 -3.10
CA GLY A 130 -17.92 8.01 -3.57
C GLY A 130 -17.76 8.29 -5.07
N LEU A 131 -16.80 7.68 -5.75
CA LEU A 131 -16.56 7.88 -7.19
C LEU A 131 -17.57 7.16 -8.10
N ASN A 132 -18.44 6.30 -7.57
CA ASN A 132 -19.50 5.62 -8.35
C ASN A 132 -20.87 6.34 -8.31
N SER A 133 -20.92 7.58 -7.82
CA SER A 133 -22.13 8.41 -7.82
C SER A 133 -21.91 9.71 -8.61
N LYS A 134 -21.79 9.58 -9.93
CA LYS A 134 -22.25 10.56 -10.93
C LYS A 134 -22.11 10.04 -12.36
#